data_AF-A0A7V9YY70-F1
#
_entry.id   AF-A0A7V9YY70-F1
#
_cell.length_a   1.000
_cell.length_b   1.000
_cell.length_c   1.000
_cell.angle_alpha   90.00
_cell.angle_beta   90.00
_cell.angle_gamma   90.00
#
_symmetry.space_group_name_H-M   'P 1'
#
loop_
_entity.id
_entity.type
_entity.pdbx_description
1 polymer ?
#
loop_
_entity_poly.entity_id
_entity_poly.type
_entity_poly.pdbx_seq_one_letter_code
_entity_poly.pdbx_strand_id
1 'polypeptide(L)'
;MEVLAIDMDEERVSITSHAVVGDSTDESVLKSLEIRNFDHVIVAIGDNIQASILTTIILKELRVKHVNVKADYHEKDKIKKLALTKSFT
;
A
#
# COMPACT_ATOMS: atom_id res chain seq x y z
N MET A 1 5.60 -15.59 -10.15
CA MET A 1 5.32 -14.64 -9.05
C MET A 1 4.88 -13.37 -9.71
N GLU A 2 3.61 -13.01 -9.55
CA GLU A 2 3.05 -11.81 -10.16
C GLU A 2 3.21 -10.64 -9.18
N VAL A 3 3.66 -9.50 -9.67
CA VAL A 3 3.91 -8.29 -8.88
C VAL A 3 3.27 -7.14 -9.65
N LEU A 4 2.52 -6.31 -8.94
CA LEU A 4 1.94 -5.08 -9.46
C LEU A 4 2.50 -3.90 -8.69
N ALA A 5 3.16 -2.97 -9.38
CA ALA A 5 3.56 -1.69 -8.82
C ALA A 5 2.43 -0.67 -8.99
N ILE A 6 2.17 0.16 -7.97
CA ILE A 6 1.23 1.26 -8.03
C ILE A 6 1.94 2.50 -7.45
N ASP A 7 2.00 3.57 -8.22
CA ASP A 7 2.49 4.87 -7.76
C ASP A 7 1.71 5.98 -8.49
N MET A 8 1.62 7.16 -7.90
CA MET A 8 1.00 8.32 -8.55
C MET A 8 1.96 9.00 -9.53
N ASP A 9 3.26 8.78 -9.36
CA ASP A 9 4.32 9.33 -10.20
C ASP A 9 4.61 8.39 -11.38
N GLU A 10 4.21 8.82 -12.57
CA GLU A 10 4.39 8.08 -13.82
C GLU A 10 5.86 7.71 -14.10
N GLU A 11 6.81 8.57 -13.72
CA GLU A 11 8.24 8.30 -13.93
C GLU A 11 8.68 7.09 -13.08
N ARG A 12 8.16 6.95 -11.86
CA ARG A 12 8.47 5.82 -10.96
C ARG A 12 7.82 4.52 -11.41
N VAL A 13 6.67 4.59 -12.06
CA VAL A 13 5.93 3.43 -12.60
C VAL A 13 6.62 2.86 -13.83
N SER A 14 7.21 3.73 -14.67
CA SER A 14 7.82 3.38 -15.96
C SER A 14 8.99 2.39 -15.89
N ILE A 15 9.59 2.21 -14.70
CA ILE A 15 10.78 1.36 -14.52
C ILE A 15 10.46 -0.13 -14.33
N THR A 16 9.17 -0.51 -14.21
CA THR A 16 8.78 -1.91 -13.94
C THR A 16 7.85 -2.48 -15.01
N SER A 17 7.93 -3.78 -15.27
CA SER A 17 7.17 -4.45 -16.33
C SER A 17 5.66 -4.54 -16.09
N HIS A 18 5.21 -4.39 -14.83
CA HIS A 18 3.81 -4.52 -14.43
C HIS A 18 3.49 -3.44 -13.40
N ALA A 19 3.04 -2.29 -13.89
CA ALA A 19 2.85 -1.10 -13.09
C ALA A 19 1.63 -0.32 -13.55
N VAL A 20 0.96 0.34 -12.61
CA VAL A 20 -0.18 1.21 -12.87
C VAL A 20 0.05 2.56 -12.20
N VAL A 21 -0.25 3.64 -12.92
CA VAL A 21 -0.35 4.97 -12.32
C VAL A 21 -1.67 5.06 -11.57
N GLY A 22 -1.63 5.29 -10.26
CA GLY A 22 -2.84 5.33 -9.44
C GLY A 22 -2.62 5.83 -8.02
N ASP A 23 -3.65 6.45 -7.45
CA ASP A 23 -3.68 6.89 -6.06
C ASP A 23 -4.22 5.77 -5.16
N SER A 24 -3.37 5.23 -4.30
CA SER A 24 -3.75 4.15 -3.37
C SER A 24 -4.62 4.63 -2.21
N THR A 25 -4.84 5.94 -2.07
CA THR A 25 -5.80 6.51 -1.11
C THR A 25 -7.22 6.57 -1.66
N ASP A 26 -7.42 6.30 -2.96
CA ASP A 26 -8.73 6.10 -3.57
C ASP A 26 -9.08 4.61 -3.59
N GLU A 27 -10.09 4.23 -2.80
CA GLU A 27 -10.60 2.86 -2.74
C GLU A 27 -11.06 2.34 -4.11
N SER A 28 -11.57 3.21 -4.98
CA SER A 28 -12.05 2.83 -6.31
C SER A 28 -10.90 2.36 -7.20
N VAL A 29 -9.74 3.00 -7.08
CA VAL A 29 -8.50 2.60 -7.79
C VAL A 29 -8.04 1.23 -7.31
N LEU A 30 -8.00 1.00 -5.99
CA LEU A 30 -7.58 -0.29 -5.45
C LEU A 30 -8.56 -1.44 -5.78
N LYS A 31 -9.86 -1.13 -5.87
CA LYS A 31 -10.89 -2.09 -6.31
C LYS A 31 -10.78 -2.45 -7.79
N SER A 32 -10.54 -1.46 -8.67
CA SER A 32 -10.43 -1.70 -10.11
C SER A 32 -9.20 -2.54 -10.46
N LEU A 33 -8.15 -2.48 -9.62
CA LEU A 33 -6.96 -3.31 -9.69
C LEU A 33 -7.09 -4.67 -8.99
N GLU A 34 -8.29 -4.99 -8.50
CA GLU A 34 -8.61 -6.25 -7.81
C GLU A 34 -7.62 -6.59 -6.68
N ILE A 35 -7.17 -5.59 -5.91
CA ILE A 35 -6.06 -5.74 -4.94
C ILE A 35 -6.32 -6.84 -3.91
N ARG A 36 -7.59 -7.18 -3.66
CA ARG A 36 -8.00 -8.29 -2.78
C ARG A 36 -7.48 -9.66 -3.23
N ASN A 37 -7.23 -9.84 -4.53
CA ASN A 37 -6.72 -11.09 -5.08
C ASN A 37 -5.22 -11.31 -4.78
N PHE A 38 -4.53 -10.27 -4.32
CA PHE A 38 -3.13 -10.37 -3.89
C PHE A 38 -3.04 -10.89 -2.46
N ASP A 39 -2.23 -11.93 -2.26
CA ASP A 39 -1.98 -12.49 -0.94
C ASP A 39 -1.17 -11.53 -0.04
N HIS A 40 -0.30 -10.72 -0.66
CA HIS A 40 0.60 -9.80 0.02
C HIS A 40 0.59 -8.42 -0.65
N VAL A 41 0.42 -7.38 0.16
CA VAL A 41 0.53 -5.99 -0.26
C VAL A 41 1.58 -5.26 0.58
N ILE A 42 2.43 -4.49 -0.08
CA ILE A 42 3.47 -3.68 0.55
C ILE A 42 3.15 -2.21 0.31
N VAL A 43 2.94 -1.45 1.38
CA VAL A 43 2.77 0.01 1.34
C VAL A 43 4.12 0.65 1.62
N ALA A 44 4.75 1.23 0.60
CA ALA A 44 6.09 1.81 0.68
C ALA A 44 6.10 3.36 0.65
N ILE A 45 5.05 3.99 1.18
CA ILE A 45 4.90 5.45 1.22
C ILE A 45 5.69 6.02 2.41
N GLY A 46 6.73 6.82 2.13
CA GLY A 46 7.61 7.40 3.16
C GLY A 46 7.27 8.85 3.51
N ASP A 47 7.13 9.73 2.52
CA ASP A 47 7.05 11.18 2.77
C ASP A 47 5.64 11.67 3.15
N ASN A 48 4.67 10.76 3.19
CA ASN A 48 3.28 11.07 3.51
C ASN A 48 2.65 9.99 4.40
N ILE A 49 2.80 10.15 5.71
CA ILE A 49 2.22 9.24 6.71
C ILE A 49 0.69 9.14 6.59
N GLN A 50 0.00 10.22 6.21
CA GLN A 50 -1.45 10.22 6.11
C GLN A 50 -1.91 9.30 4.98
N ALA A 51 -1.26 9.41 3.82
CA ALA A 51 -1.51 8.52 2.69
C ALA A 51 -1.16 7.06 3.03
N SER A 52 -0.05 6.82 3.74
CA SER A 52 0.33 5.48 4.22
C SER A 52 -0.74 4.86 5.14
N ILE A 53 -1.22 5.63 6.13
CA ILE A 53 -2.29 5.19 7.05
C ILE A 53 -3.60 4.95 6.30
N LEU A 54 -4.03 5.88 5.45
CA LEU A 54 -5.30 5.77 4.73
C LEU A 54 -5.30 4.57 3.77
N THR A 55 -4.23 4.40 3.00
CA THR A 55 -4.04 3.22 2.14
C THR A 55 -4.14 1.93 2.97
N THR A 56 -3.49 1.89 4.14
CA THR A 56 -3.53 0.73 5.04
C THR A 56 -4.95 0.43 5.55
N ILE A 57 -5.72 1.46 5.88
CA ILE A 57 -7.13 1.30 6.31
C ILE A 57 -7.96 0.70 5.17
N ILE A 58 -7.85 1.26 3.97
CA ILE A 58 -8.59 0.78 2.79
C ILE A 58 -8.25 -0.68 2.50
N LEU A 59 -6.96 -1.04 2.46
CA LEU A 59 -6.52 -2.43 2.22
C LEU A 59 -7.11 -3.41 3.24
N LYS A 60 -7.24 -2.98 4.49
CA LYS A 60 -7.87 -3.78 5.55
C LYS A 60 -9.38 -3.93 5.34
N GLU A 61 -10.07 -2.87 4.96
CA GLU A 61 -11.51 -2.91 4.63
C GLU A 61 -11.78 -3.82 3.42
N LEU A 62 -10.87 -3.82 2.43
CA LEU A 62 -10.86 -4.73 1.29
C LEU A 62 -10.48 -6.18 1.64
N ARG A 63 -10.13 -6.46 2.90
CA ARG A 63 -9.78 -7.79 3.44
C ARG A 63 -8.56 -8.43 2.79
N VAL A 64 -7.53 -7.63 2.50
CA VAL A 64 -6.22 -8.16 2.09
C VAL A 64 -5.63 -9.01 3.21
N LYS A 65 -5.07 -10.19 2.86
CA LYS A 65 -4.59 -11.18 3.85
C LYS A 65 -3.37 -10.71 4.62
N HIS A 66 -2.40 -10.14 3.91
CA HIS A 66 -1.14 -9.69 4.51
C HIS A 66 -0.77 -8.29 4.01
N VAL A 67 -0.65 -7.35 4.94
CA VAL A 67 -0.23 -5.98 4.65
C VAL A 67 1.06 -5.68 5.42
N ASN A 68 2.10 -5.31 4.69
CA ASN A 68 3.35 -4.79 5.25
C ASN A 68 3.45 -3.30 4.92
N VAL A 69 3.79 -2.48 5.91
CA VAL A 69 3.83 -1.01 5.73
C VAL A 69 5.19 -0.50 6.15
N LYS A 70 5.83 0.28 5.28
CA LYS A 70 7.03 1.04 5.63
C LYS A 70 6.65 2.04 6.71
N ALA A 71 7.39 2.06 7.80
CA ALA A 71 7.19 3.03 8.87
C ALA A 71 8.52 3.46 9.46
N ASP A 72 8.73 4.77 9.52
CA ASP A 72 9.87 5.33 10.23
C ASP A 72 9.71 5.16 11.75
N TYR A 73 10.79 5.39 12.49
CA TYR A 73 10.82 5.19 13.95
C TYR A 73 9.67 5.89 14.68
N HIS A 74 9.33 7.12 14.26
CA HIS A 74 8.26 7.92 14.86
C HIS A 74 6.84 7.48 14.46
N GLU A 75 6.71 6.67 13.40
CA GLU A 75 5.43 6.27 12.80
C GLU A 75 5.04 4.85 13.18
N LYS A 76 6.04 4.04 13.55
CA LYS A 76 5.92 2.62 13.87
C LYS A 76 4.79 2.32 14.86
N ASP A 77 4.65 3.13 15.90
CA ASP A 77 3.62 2.94 16.92
C ASP A 77 2.20 3.28 16.43
N LYS A 78 2.07 4.21 15.49
CA LYS A 78 0.79 4.53 14.84
C LYS A 78 0.37 3.38 13.91
N ILE A 79 1.30 2.91 13.07
CA ILE A 79 1.05 1.81 12.12
C ILE A 79 0.72 0.50 12.84
N LYS A 80 1.43 0.17 13.93
CA LYS A 80 1.14 -1.06 14.72
C LYS A 80 -0.28 -1.11 15.30
N LYS A 81 -0.91 0.04 15.56
CA LYS A 81 -2.30 0.09 16.05
C LYS A 81 -3.31 -0.31 14.98
N LEU A 82 -2.95 -0.24 13.71
CA LEU A 82 -3.73 -0.80 12.61
C LEU A 82 -3.56 -2.32 12.58
N ALA A 83 -4.32 -3.01 13.45
CA ALA A 83 -4.28 -4.47 13.60
C ALA A 83 -4.35 -5.17 12.23
N LEU A 84 -3.50 -6.19 12.03
CA LEU A 84 -3.19 -6.92 10.77
C LEU A 84 -2.01 -6.39 9.94
N THR A 85 -1.24 -5.44 10.46
CA THR A 85 -0.09 -4.86 9.76
C THR A 85 1.23 -5.22 10.43
N LYS A 86 2.24 -5.62 9.65
CA LYS A 86 3.64 -5.65 10.11
C LYS A 86 4.35 -4.41 9.57
N SER A 87 4.91 -3.59 10.46
CA SER A 87 5.76 -2.47 10.07
C SER A 87 7.22 -2.91 9.91
N PHE A 88 7.87 -2.41 8.86
CA PHE A 88 9.30 -2.56 8.62
C PHE A 88 9.96 -1.19 8.50
N THR A 89 11.26 -1.14 8.79
CA THR A 89 12.12 0.05 8.70
C THR A 89 13.15 -0.18 7.62
#